data_AF-A0A2A4T3Z5-F1
#
_entry.id   AF-A0A2A4T3Z5-F1
#
_cell.length_a   1.000
_cell.length_b   1.000
_cell.length_c   1.000
_cell.angle_alpha   90.00
_cell.angle_beta   90.00
_cell.angle_gamma   90.00
#
_symmetry.space_group_name_H-M   'P 1'
#
loop_
_entity.id
_entity.type
_entity.pdbx_description
1 polymer ?
#
loop_
_entity_poly.entity_id
_entity_poly.type
_entity_poly.pdbx_seq_one_letter_code
_entity_poly.pdbx_strand_id
1 'polypeptide(L)'
;MEVTIFLYGMMLGTLYERDGVISFEYEQDFIDTDMNVSPIKLPFDTNTYVNTDDKYFNTLAGVFFDSLPDKFGTKVIERYYESKGLLAKDLSVLQKLIFIGSHGMGL
;
A
#
# COMPACT_ATOMS: atom_id res chain seq x y z
N MET A 1 0.20 9.13 7.67
CA MET A 1 -0.15 7.76 8.11
C MET A 1 0.98 6.86 7.71
N GLU A 2 1.24 5.80 8.47
CA GLU A 2 2.33 4.85 8.20
C GLU A 2 1.76 3.44 8.25
N VAL A 3 2.15 2.60 7.29
CA VAL A 3 1.67 1.23 7.15
C VAL A 3 2.84 0.32 6.83
N THR A 4 3.11 -0.61 7.72
CA THR A 4 4.14 -1.63 7.52
C THR A 4 3.61 -2.76 6.64
N ILE A 5 4.40 -3.18 5.66
CA ILE A 5 4.09 -4.29 4.76
C ILE A 5 4.97 -5.48 5.14
N PHE A 6 4.36 -6.66 5.15
CA PHE A 6 5.07 -7.92 5.34
C PHE A 6 4.95 -8.77 4.07
N LEU A 7 5.98 -9.57 3.80
CA LEU A 7 5.99 -10.59 2.77
C LEU A 7 6.56 -11.88 3.36
N TYR A 8 5.79 -12.96 3.32
CA TYR A 8 6.15 -14.24 3.96
C TYR A 8 6.55 -14.13 5.44
N GLY A 9 5.96 -13.16 6.16
CA GLY A 9 6.27 -12.90 7.57
C GLY A 9 7.54 -12.09 7.81
N MET A 10 8.26 -11.68 6.76
CA MET A 10 9.37 -10.74 6.83
C MET A 10 8.87 -9.31 6.54
N MET A 11 9.39 -8.32 7.25
CA MET A 11 9.03 -6.92 6.99
C MET A 11 9.63 -6.49 5.66
N LEU A 12 8.78 -6.18 4.69
CA LEU A 12 9.17 -5.73 3.35
C LEU A 12 9.62 -4.27 3.38
N GLY A 13 8.88 -3.44 4.12
CA GLY A 13 9.07 -2.01 4.16
C GLY A 13 7.84 -1.26 4.68
N THR A 14 7.87 0.06 4.58
CA THR A 14 6.83 0.94 5.10
C THR A 14 6.27 1.85 4.01
N LEU A 15 4.95 1.92 3.92
CA LEU A 15 4.24 2.95 3.16
C LEU A 15 3.94 4.14 4.07
N TYR A 16 4.27 5.33 3.60
CA TYR A 16 3.95 6.59 4.25
C TYR A 16 2.94 7.34 3.39
N GLU A 17 1.91 7.92 4.01
CA GLU A 17 1.00 8.84 3.35
C GLU A 17 1.05 10.20 4.05
N ARG A 18 1.35 11.23 3.27
CA ARG A 18 1.41 12.62 3.70
C ARG A 18 0.85 13.52 2.62
N ASP A 19 -0.11 14.36 3.00
CA ASP A 19 -0.75 15.34 2.10
C ASP A 19 -1.31 14.73 0.79
N GLY A 20 -1.80 13.48 0.85
CA GLY A 20 -2.33 12.74 -0.29
C GLY A 20 -1.27 12.08 -1.19
N VAL A 21 0.01 12.24 -0.86
CA VAL A 21 1.14 11.56 -1.52
C VAL A 21 1.51 10.33 -0.72
N ILE A 22 1.63 9.21 -1.42
CA ILE A 22 2.09 7.93 -0.88
C ILE A 22 3.54 7.72 -1.30
N SER A 23 4.39 7.45 -0.32
CA SER A 23 5.77 7.03 -0.54
C SER A 23 6.02 5.66 0.07
N PHE A 24 6.99 4.94 -0.46
CA PHE A 24 7.40 3.62 0.01
C PHE A 24 8.88 3.62 0.33
N GLU A 25 9.26 2.88 1.37
CA GLU A 25 10.65 2.64 1.73
C GLU A 25 10.83 1.16 2.06
N TYR A 26 11.84 0.53 1.44
CA TYR A 26 12.21 -0.84 1.76
C TYR A 26 12.90 -0.92 3.12
N GLU A 27 12.70 -2.04 3.80
CA GLU A 27 13.51 -2.37 4.96
C GLU A 27 14.87 -2.92 4.53
N GLN A 28 15.94 -2.49 5.20
CA GLN A 28 17.31 -2.95 4.90
C GLN A 28 17.43 -4.48 5.02
N ASP A 29 16.86 -5.06 6.07
CA ASP A 29 16.85 -6.51 6.29
C ASP A 29 16.21 -7.28 5.12
N PHE A 30 15.22 -6.66 4.45
CA PHE A 30 14.60 -7.26 3.27
C PHE A 30 15.48 -7.13 2.04
N ILE A 31 16.14 -5.98 1.85
CA ILE A 31 17.10 -5.78 0.75
C ILE A 31 18.22 -6.82 0.81
N ASP A 32 18.70 -7.11 2.02
CA ASP A 32 19.76 -8.08 2.26
C ASP A 32 19.38 -9.52 1.87
N THR A 33 18.08 -9.80 1.65
CA THR A 33 17.61 -11.11 1.17
C THR A 33 17.71 -11.31 -0.34
N ASP A 34 17.99 -10.23 -1.11
CA ASP A 34 18.04 -10.22 -2.58
C ASP A 34 16.73 -10.69 -3.26
N MET A 35 15.61 -10.70 -2.53
CA MET A 35 14.29 -11.02 -3.07
C MET A 35 13.64 -9.79 -3.70
N ASN A 36 14.04 -9.46 -4.93
CA ASN A 36 13.49 -8.30 -5.61
C ASN A 36 12.03 -8.51 -6.05
N VAL A 37 11.09 -7.86 -5.36
CA VAL A 37 9.64 -7.96 -5.61
C VAL A 37 9.16 -7.16 -6.83
N SER A 38 9.94 -6.19 -7.33
CA SER A 38 9.56 -5.41 -8.52
C SER A 38 10.77 -4.75 -9.21
N PRO A 39 11.58 -5.54 -9.95
CA PRO A 39 12.87 -5.10 -10.49
C PRO A 39 12.80 -3.98 -11.54
N ILE A 40 11.61 -3.65 -12.06
CA ILE A 40 11.45 -2.71 -13.18
C ILE A 40 10.94 -1.34 -12.72
N LYS A 41 10.07 -1.29 -11.70
CA LYS A 41 9.36 -0.06 -11.32
C LYS A 41 9.69 0.43 -9.92
N LEU A 42 10.28 -0.41 -9.07
CA LEU A 42 10.62 -0.09 -7.69
C LEU A 42 12.13 -0.29 -7.48
N PRO A 43 12.92 0.79 -7.32
CA PRO A 43 14.34 0.67 -7.02
C PRO A 43 14.55 -0.18 -5.77
N PHE A 44 15.40 -1.19 -5.84
CA PHE A 44 15.70 -2.09 -4.72
C PHE A 44 16.80 -1.47 -3.84
N ASP A 45 16.47 -0.36 -3.22
CA ASP A 45 17.32 0.39 -2.30
C ASP A 45 16.47 0.96 -1.14
N THR A 46 17.13 1.51 -0.12
CA THR A 46 16.47 2.12 1.04
C THR A 46 16.00 3.55 0.78
N ASN A 47 16.04 4.05 -0.46
CA ASN A 47 15.59 5.41 -0.72
C ASN A 47 14.07 5.46 -0.71
N THR A 48 13.53 6.56 -0.20
CA THR A 48 12.10 6.81 -0.28
C THR A 48 11.67 6.90 -1.75
N TYR A 49 10.85 5.95 -2.18
CA TYR A 49 10.25 5.92 -3.51
C TYR A 49 8.88 6.62 -3.51
N VAL A 50 8.67 7.49 -4.48
CA VAL A 50 7.36 8.10 -4.77
C VAL A 50 7.03 7.78 -6.22
N ASN A 51 5.86 7.21 -6.47
CA ASN A 51 5.42 7.01 -7.85
C ASN A 51 4.96 8.36 -8.42
N THR A 52 5.62 8.82 -9.48
CA THR A 52 5.30 10.06 -10.17
C THR A 52 4.24 9.87 -11.27
N ASP A 53 3.84 8.63 -11.58
CA ASP A 53 2.78 8.29 -12.52
C ASP A 53 1.41 8.37 -11.84
N ASP A 54 0.99 9.61 -11.57
CA ASP A 54 -0.20 9.95 -10.78
C ASP A 54 -1.53 9.64 -11.51
N LYS A 55 -1.45 9.27 -12.79
CA LYS A 55 -2.63 9.12 -13.65
C LYS A 55 -3.40 7.83 -13.42
N TYR A 56 -2.76 6.81 -12.85
CA TYR A 56 -3.33 5.46 -12.72
C TYR A 56 -3.20 4.87 -11.30
N PHE A 57 -2.25 5.34 -10.49
CA PHE A 57 -1.89 4.66 -9.25
C PHE A 57 -2.00 5.54 -7.99
N ASN A 58 -2.48 6.78 -8.08
CA ASN A 58 -2.56 7.72 -6.94
C ASN A 58 -1.27 7.75 -6.11
N THR A 59 -0.12 7.93 -6.77
CA THR A 59 1.23 7.88 -6.18
C THR A 59 1.68 6.56 -5.52
N LEU A 60 0.84 5.51 -5.48
CA LEU A 60 1.21 4.18 -4.98
C LEU A 60 2.15 3.45 -5.96
N ALA A 61 3.15 2.74 -5.46
CA ALA A 61 3.96 1.87 -6.30
C ALA A 61 3.08 0.75 -6.91
N GLY A 62 3.20 0.51 -8.21
CA GLY A 62 2.32 -0.41 -8.94
C GLY A 62 2.30 -1.84 -8.38
N VAL A 63 3.38 -2.29 -7.73
CA VAL A 63 3.44 -3.62 -7.08
C VAL A 63 2.41 -3.77 -5.95
N PHE A 64 2.09 -2.69 -5.24
CA PHE A 64 1.07 -2.69 -4.19
C PHE A 64 -0.34 -2.49 -4.77
N PHE A 65 -0.45 -2.06 -6.02
CA PHE A 65 -1.74 -1.89 -6.68
C PHE A 65 -2.43 -3.23 -6.93
N ASP A 66 -1.67 -4.28 -7.28
CA ASP A 66 -2.21 -5.64 -7.45
C ASP A 66 -2.70 -6.25 -6.12
N SER A 67 -2.32 -5.66 -4.98
CA SER A 67 -2.82 -6.03 -3.65
C SER A 67 -4.03 -5.19 -3.21
N LEU A 68 -4.50 -4.24 -4.02
CA LEU A 68 -5.70 -3.46 -3.71
C LEU A 68 -6.97 -4.33 -3.77
N PRO A 69 -8.01 -3.97 -3.00
CA PRO A 69 -9.34 -4.53 -3.19
C PRO A 69 -9.80 -4.49 -4.64
N ASP A 70 -10.33 -5.61 -5.12
CA ASP A 70 -11.25 -5.57 -6.25
C ASP A 70 -12.53 -4.77 -5.86
N LYS A 71 -13.32 -4.32 -6.84
CA LYS A 71 -14.49 -3.42 -6.66
C LYS A 71 -15.47 -3.85 -5.56
N PHE A 72 -15.53 -5.14 -5.24
CA PHE A 72 -16.32 -5.67 -4.12
C PHE A 72 -15.73 -5.35 -2.75
N GLY A 73 -14.42 -5.47 -2.56
CA GLY A 73 -13.74 -5.13 -1.30
C GLY A 73 -13.87 -3.64 -0.97
N THR A 74 -13.78 -2.77 -1.99
CA THR A 74 -14.02 -1.33 -1.83
C THR A 74 -15.40 -1.03 -1.25
N LYS A 75 -16.47 -1.66 -1.76
CA LYS A 75 -17.83 -1.46 -1.24
C LYS A 75 -18.04 -1.96 0.19
N VAL A 76 -17.32 -3.00 0.60
CA VAL A 76 -17.37 -3.51 1.99
C VAL A 76 -16.69 -2.51 2.93
N ILE A 77 -15.54 -1.96 2.53
CA ILE A 77 -14.84 -0.91 3.27
C ILE A 77 -15.74 0.33 3.40
N GLU A 78 -16.30 0.81 2.29
CA GLU A 78 -17.16 1.99 2.27
C GLU A 78 -18.33 1.82 3.25
N ARG A 79 -19.00 0.66 3.24
CA ARG A 79 -20.08 0.35 4.18
C ARG A 79 -19.64 0.27 5.64
N TYR A 80 -18.45 -0.27 5.91
CA TYR A 80 -17.91 -0.31 7.27
C TYR A 80 -17.68 1.11 7.81
N TYR A 81 -17.07 2.00 7.02
CA TYR A 81 -16.81 3.38 7.45
C TYR A 81 -18.08 4.23 7.50
N GLU A 82 -19.02 4.03 6.57
CA GLU A 82 -20.36 4.64 6.63
C GLU A 82 -21.08 4.24 7.92
N SER A 83 -20.96 2.98 8.35
CA SER A 83 -21.53 2.53 9.64
C SER A 83 -20.89 3.19 10.86
N LYS A 84 -19.68 3.75 10.71
CA LYS A 84 -18.95 4.54 11.72
C LYS A 84 -19.17 6.05 11.56
N GLY A 85 -20.03 6.48 10.62
CA GLY A 85 -20.33 7.89 10.35
C GLY A 85 -19.27 8.61 9.52
N LEU A 86 -18.33 7.88 8.91
CA LEU A 86 -17.31 8.44 8.01
C LEU A 86 -17.74 8.24 6.55
N LEU A 87 -17.63 9.28 5.73
CA LEU A 87 -18.01 9.20 4.32
C LEU A 87 -16.90 8.52 3.52
N ALA A 88 -17.28 7.63 2.60
CA ALA A 88 -16.38 6.90 1.70
C ALA A 88 -15.36 7.78 0.95
N LYS A 89 -15.73 9.04 0.66
CA LYS A 89 -14.90 10.03 -0.02
C LYS A 89 -13.75 10.58 0.84
N ASP A 90 -13.87 10.45 2.16
CA ASP A 90 -12.87 10.96 3.12
C ASP A 90 -11.84 9.86 3.48
N LEU A 91 -11.97 8.66 2.90
CA LEU A 91 -11.06 7.55 3.12
C LEU A 91 -9.81 7.66 2.26
N SER A 92 -8.67 7.62 2.94
CA SER A 92 -7.34 7.55 2.34
C SER A 92 -7.13 6.21 1.61
N VAL A 93 -6.22 6.19 0.62
CA VAL A 93 -5.91 4.95 -0.11
C VAL A 93 -5.25 3.93 0.82
N LEU A 94 -4.38 4.36 1.75
CA LEU A 94 -3.80 3.47 2.76
C LEU A 94 -4.85 2.94 3.73
N GLN A 95 -5.83 3.74 4.15
CA GLN A 95 -6.92 3.26 5.00
C GLN A 95 -7.72 2.13 4.33
N LYS A 96 -7.93 2.24 3.01
CA LYS A 96 -8.57 1.17 2.22
C LYS A 96 -7.68 -0.08 2.15
N LEU A 97 -6.35 0.06 2.05
CA LEU A 97 -5.39 -1.05 2.08
C LEU A 97 -5.38 -1.79 3.42
N ILE A 98 -5.22 -1.07 4.55
CA ILE A 98 -5.11 -1.68 5.89
C ILE A 98 -6.35 -2.49 6.26
N PHE A 99 -7.55 -2.00 5.90
CA PHE A 99 -8.79 -2.68 6.25
C PHE A 99 -8.86 -4.10 5.67
N ILE A 100 -8.24 -4.31 4.51
CA ILE A 100 -8.19 -5.61 3.85
C ILE A 100 -6.96 -6.42 4.26
N GLY A 101 -5.83 -5.82 4.60
CA GLY A 101 -4.62 -6.56 5.01
C GLY A 101 -4.80 -7.53 6.18
N SER A 102 -5.88 -7.41 6.97
CA SER A 102 -6.25 -8.40 8.00
C SER A 102 -7.04 -9.62 7.50
N HIS A 103 -7.62 -9.57 6.29
CA HIS A 103 -8.52 -10.60 5.73
C HIS A 103 -8.35 -10.82 4.20
N GLY A 104 -7.44 -10.13 3.54
CA GLY A 104 -7.20 -10.16 2.09
C GLY A 104 -5.94 -10.93 1.76
N MET A 105 -6.07 -11.90 0.86
CA MET A 105 -4.95 -12.63 0.30
C MET A 105 -4.14 -11.69 -0.62
N GLY A 106 -2.89 -11.43 -0.25
CA GLY A 106 -1.92 -10.70 -1.07
C GLY A 106 -0.77 -10.10 -0.25
N LEU A 107 0.39 -10.78 -0.33
CA LEU A 107 1.69 -10.59 0.36
C LEU A 107 1.78 -11.08 1.83
#